data_AF-A0A3Q1GC34-F1
#
_entry.id   AF-A0A3Q1GC34-F1
#
_cell.length_a   1.000
_cell.length_b   1.000
_cell.length_c   1.000
_cell.angle_alpha   90.00
_cell.angle_beta   90.00
_cell.angle_gamma   90.00
#
_symmetry.space_group_name_H-M   'P 1'
#
loop_
_entity.id
_entity.type
_entity.pdbx_description
1 polymer ?
#
loop_
_entity_poly.entity_id
_entity_poly.type
_entity_poly.pdbx_seq_one_letter_code
_entity_poly.pdbx_strand_id
1 'polypeptide(L)'
;LYFLLDFLVYTSRGMTPSNQFKVHGQLPLFGMTIRESEEEWGVPHSFTLFGQRQSVVVAASCASEMERWVEDIRMAIDLAEQSSSPNNDLLSTSPSDNKLSEDGGGDQESEEELGGSRSSLERQGHRGNTTVHVCWHRNTSVSMVDFSVAVENQLSGNLLRKFKNSNGWQKLWVVFTNFSLFFYKSHQDDYPLASLPLLGYSVTVPAESENIHKDYVFKLHFKSHVYYFRSESEYTFERRVFHLSSVHLLS
;
A
#
# COMPACT_ATOMS: atom_id res chain seq x y z
N LEU A 1 10.22 -2.93 -5.26
CA LEU A 1 10.59 -3.82 -4.13
C LEU A 1 9.30 -4.15 -3.39
N TYR A 2 9.11 -5.40 -2.99
CA TYR A 2 7.98 -5.85 -2.17
C TYR A 2 8.54 -6.46 -0.90
N PHE A 3 8.02 -6.01 0.22
CA PHE A 3 8.42 -6.51 1.52
C PHE A 3 7.44 -7.60 1.98
N LEU A 4 7.95 -8.77 2.35
CA LEU A 4 7.21 -9.85 3.00
C LEU A 4 7.91 -10.17 4.33
N LEU A 5 7.17 -10.69 5.31
CA LEU A 5 7.65 -10.91 6.68
C LEU A 5 9.01 -11.62 6.79
N ASP A 6 9.33 -12.56 5.89
CA ASP A 6 10.59 -13.35 5.92
C ASP A 6 11.51 -13.09 4.73
N PHE A 7 11.01 -12.44 3.68
CA PHE A 7 11.69 -12.28 2.40
C PHE A 7 11.49 -10.90 1.82
N LEU A 8 12.59 -10.32 1.33
CA LEU A 8 12.54 -9.16 0.47
C LEU A 8 12.46 -9.61 -0.99
N VAL A 9 11.36 -9.32 -1.66
CA VAL A 9 11.15 -9.68 -3.06
C VAL A 9 11.38 -8.47 -3.95
N TYR A 10 12.14 -8.63 -5.03
CA TYR A 10 12.36 -7.54 -5.98
C TYR A 10 11.92 -7.94 -7.38
N THR A 11 11.40 -6.96 -8.12
CA THR A 11 10.82 -7.15 -9.44
C THR A 11 11.62 -6.44 -10.50
N SER A 12 11.51 -6.99 -11.70
CA SER A 12 11.93 -6.34 -12.94
C SER A 12 10.70 -5.86 -13.69
N ARG A 13 10.88 -4.82 -14.51
CA ARG A 13 9.85 -4.32 -15.40
C ARG A 13 9.55 -5.39 -16.45
N GLY A 14 8.33 -5.90 -16.46
CA GLY A 14 7.93 -6.86 -17.49
C GLY A 14 7.57 -6.19 -18.82
N MET A 15 7.58 -6.98 -19.88
CA MET A 15 7.56 -6.49 -21.27
C MET A 15 6.14 -6.27 -21.81
N THR A 16 5.08 -6.61 -21.06
CA THR A 16 3.70 -6.58 -21.54
C THR A 16 2.77 -5.84 -20.57
N PRO A 17 1.66 -5.25 -21.03
CA PRO A 17 0.70 -4.57 -20.16
C PRO A 17 0.04 -5.48 -19.12
N SER A 18 -0.06 -6.78 -19.38
CA SER A 18 -0.63 -7.79 -18.47
C SER A 18 0.39 -8.37 -17.48
N ASN A 19 1.68 -8.17 -17.70
CA ASN A 19 2.75 -8.68 -16.84
C ASN A 19 3.77 -7.56 -16.57
N GLN A 20 3.35 -6.51 -15.87
CA GLN A 20 4.20 -5.34 -15.62
C GLN A 20 5.22 -5.58 -14.49
N PHE A 21 4.93 -6.50 -13.57
CA PHE A 21 5.75 -6.81 -12.40
C PHE A 21 6.21 -8.26 -12.44
N LYS A 22 7.41 -8.51 -12.95
CA LYS A 22 8.00 -9.85 -12.96
C LYS A 22 8.93 -9.99 -11.75
N VAL A 23 8.66 -10.94 -10.86
CA VAL A 23 9.58 -11.30 -9.77
C VAL A 23 10.93 -11.67 -10.37
N HIS A 24 11.97 -10.94 -9.96
CA HIS A 24 13.34 -11.17 -10.41
C HIS A 24 14.10 -12.04 -9.42
N GLY A 25 13.90 -11.80 -8.12
CA GLY A 25 14.53 -12.57 -7.07
C GLY A 25 14.00 -12.22 -5.68
N GLN A 26 14.53 -12.93 -4.68
CA GLN A 26 14.25 -12.72 -3.28
C GLN A 26 15.52 -12.79 -2.43
N LEU A 27 15.54 -12.05 -1.33
CA LEU A 27 16.58 -12.06 -0.31
C LEU A 27 15.95 -12.49 1.01
N PRO A 28 16.41 -13.59 1.64
CA PRO A 28 16.03 -13.91 3.01
C PRO A 28 16.47 -12.79 3.95
N LEU A 29 15.59 -12.38 4.87
CA LEU A 29 15.91 -11.32 5.83
C LEU A 29 16.84 -11.80 6.95
N PHE A 30 16.72 -13.06 7.35
CA PHE A 30 17.55 -13.64 8.41
C PHE A 30 19.05 -13.58 8.04
N GLY A 31 19.85 -12.92 8.88
CA GLY A 31 21.27 -12.70 8.65
C GLY A 31 21.59 -11.75 7.49
N MET A 32 20.60 -10.99 7.00
CA MET A 32 20.84 -9.90 6.06
C MET A 32 21.45 -8.71 6.79
N THR A 33 22.34 -7.98 6.13
CA THR A 33 22.86 -6.70 6.65
C THR A 33 22.66 -5.59 5.63
N ILE A 34 22.57 -4.35 6.12
CA ILE A 34 22.34 -3.16 5.31
C ILE A 34 23.41 -2.12 5.58
N ARG A 35 23.91 -1.48 4.52
CA ARG A 35 24.86 -0.36 4.63
C ARG A 35 24.50 0.74 3.65
N GLU A 36 24.64 1.99 4.08
CA GLU A 36 24.63 3.12 3.17
C GLU A 36 25.84 3.03 2.23
N SER A 37 25.63 3.34 0.96
CA SER A 37 26.62 3.07 -0.08
C SER A 37 26.64 4.14 -1.19
N GLU A 38 26.10 5.33 -0.90
CA GLU A 38 26.10 6.48 -1.82
C GLU A 38 27.51 6.84 -2.31
N GLU A 39 28.49 6.91 -1.40
CA GLU A 39 29.89 7.22 -1.75
C GLU A 39 30.56 6.08 -2.55
N GLU A 40 30.25 4.83 -2.21
CA GLU A 40 30.82 3.64 -2.84
C GLU A 40 30.40 3.51 -4.32
N TRP A 41 29.12 3.75 -4.60
CA TRP A 41 28.55 3.57 -5.94
C TRP A 41 28.38 4.88 -6.71
N GLY A 42 28.58 6.04 -6.07
CA GLY A 42 28.31 7.35 -6.66
C GLY A 42 26.84 7.55 -7.05
N VAL A 43 25.92 6.82 -6.39
CA VAL A 43 24.48 6.87 -6.65
C VAL A 43 23.79 7.55 -5.46
N PRO A 44 23.11 8.69 -5.66
CA PRO A 44 22.43 9.38 -4.57
C PRO A 44 21.38 8.50 -3.89
N HIS A 45 21.29 8.61 -2.57
CA HIS A 45 20.30 7.92 -1.75
C HIS A 45 20.33 6.38 -1.93
N SER A 46 21.54 5.83 -2.10
CA SER A 46 21.73 4.40 -2.29
C SER A 46 22.23 3.68 -1.05
N PHE A 47 21.72 2.47 -0.87
CA PHE A 47 22.15 1.53 0.16
C PHE A 47 22.33 0.14 -0.45
N THR A 48 23.21 -0.65 0.16
CA THR A 48 23.51 -2.01 -0.24
C THR A 48 22.91 -2.99 0.77
N LEU A 49 22.13 -3.93 0.24
CA LEU A 49 21.60 -5.08 0.97
C LEU A 49 22.53 -6.26 0.75
N PHE A 50 23.13 -6.75 1.82
CA PHE A 50 24.00 -7.92 1.81
C PHE A 50 23.22 -9.13 2.33
N GLY A 51 22.73 -9.96 1.41
CA GLY A 51 22.17 -11.26 1.73
C GLY A 51 23.27 -12.33 1.82
N GLN A 52 22.90 -13.53 2.24
CA GLN A 52 23.84 -14.64 2.44
C GLN A 52 24.51 -15.14 1.13
N ARG A 53 23.82 -15.00 -0.01
CA ARG A 53 24.27 -15.51 -1.31
C ARG A 53 24.50 -14.45 -2.38
N GLN A 54 23.96 -13.26 -2.17
CA GLN A 54 23.99 -12.17 -3.14
C GLN A 54 23.82 -10.83 -2.42
N SER A 55 24.38 -9.78 -3.00
CA SER A 55 24.13 -8.40 -2.60
C SER A 55 23.38 -7.63 -3.68
N VAL A 56 22.56 -6.67 -3.26
CA VAL A 56 21.78 -5.81 -4.16
C VAL A 56 21.96 -4.36 -3.72
N VAL A 57 22.34 -3.50 -4.67
CA VAL A 57 22.36 -2.04 -4.46
C VAL A 57 20.98 -1.49 -4.82
N VAL A 58 20.41 -0.70 -3.92
CA VAL A 58 19.09 -0.08 -4.06
C VAL A 58 19.26 1.43 -3.98
N ALA A 59 18.68 2.16 -4.92
CA ALA A 59 18.62 3.62 -4.89
C ALA A 59 17.18 4.07 -4.64
N ALA A 60 16.96 4.85 -3.59
CA ALA A 60 15.65 5.43 -3.29
C ALA A 60 15.38 6.69 -4.12
N SER A 61 14.13 7.14 -4.15
CA SER A 61 13.74 8.35 -4.89
C SER A 61 14.16 9.65 -4.19
N CYS A 62 14.35 9.62 -2.88
CA CYS A 62 14.88 10.73 -2.07
C CYS A 62 15.48 10.20 -0.76
N ALA A 63 16.19 11.07 -0.01
CA ALA A 63 16.76 10.73 1.29
C ALA A 63 15.71 10.20 2.28
N SER A 64 14.54 10.84 2.38
CA SER A 64 13.48 10.41 3.30
C SER A 64 12.89 9.04 2.95
N GLU A 65 12.78 8.70 1.65
CA GLU A 65 12.40 7.35 1.23
C GLU A 65 13.50 6.35 1.58
N MET A 66 14.78 6.70 1.40
CA MET A 66 15.90 5.84 1.80
C MET A 66 15.85 5.51 3.29
N GLU A 67 15.72 6.53 4.15
CA GLU A 67 15.65 6.37 5.59
C GLU A 67 14.52 5.41 6.00
N ARG A 68 13.32 5.60 5.44
CA ARG A 68 12.18 4.69 5.67
C ARG A 68 12.46 3.26 5.25
N TRP A 69 12.98 3.06 4.04
CA TRP A 69 13.34 1.72 3.56
C TRP A 69 14.38 1.05 4.46
N VAL A 70 15.38 1.80 4.89
CA VAL A 70 16.44 1.30 5.77
C VAL A 70 15.89 0.94 7.16
N GLU A 71 15.05 1.78 7.74
CA GLU A 71 14.41 1.55 9.04
C GLU A 71 13.50 0.31 9.03
N ASP A 72 12.58 0.23 8.06
CA ASP A 72 11.64 -0.89 7.93
C ASP A 72 12.38 -2.22 7.71
N ILE A 73 13.42 -2.21 6.85
CA ILE A 73 14.21 -3.41 6.58
C ILE A 73 15.00 -3.84 7.83
N ARG A 74 15.62 -2.90 8.57
CA ARG A 74 16.34 -3.22 9.81
C ARG A 74 15.41 -3.83 10.84
N MET A 75 14.27 -3.18 11.09
CA MET A 75 13.26 -3.68 12.03
C MET A 75 12.83 -5.11 11.69
N ALA A 76 12.63 -5.39 10.40
CA ALA A 76 12.18 -6.71 10.01
C ALA A 76 13.28 -7.78 10.02
N ILE A 77 14.55 -7.42 9.79
CA ILE A 77 15.69 -8.33 10.06
C ILE A 77 15.68 -8.70 11.54
N ASP A 78 15.59 -7.72 12.44
CA ASP A 78 15.59 -7.95 13.89
C ASP A 78 14.43 -8.86 14.32
N LEU A 79 13.24 -8.69 13.73
CA LEU A 79 12.08 -9.55 13.98
C LEU A 79 12.29 -10.98 13.45
N ALA A 80 12.86 -11.13 12.25
CA ALA A 80 13.16 -12.44 11.68
C ALA A 80 14.17 -13.20 12.54
N GLU A 81 15.19 -12.53 13.08
CA GLU A 81 16.17 -13.13 13.99
C GLU A 81 15.55 -13.58 15.31
N GLN A 82 14.66 -12.78 15.90
CA GLN A 82 13.94 -13.14 17.12
C GLN A 82 13.02 -14.35 16.92
N SER A 83 12.36 -14.46 15.75
CA SER A 83 11.49 -15.59 15.43
C SER A 83 12.23 -16.93 15.27
N SER A 84 13.52 -16.87 14.95
CA SER A 84 14.39 -18.04 14.75
C SER A 84 15.07 -18.54 16.04
N SER A 85 14.93 -17.82 17.15
CA SER A 85 15.43 -18.27 18.45
C SER A 85 14.59 -19.45 18.94
N PRO A 86 15.21 -20.55 19.42
CA PRO A 86 14.47 -21.74 19.76
C PRO A 86 13.69 -21.51 21.07
N ASN A 87 12.37 -21.33 20.98
CA ASN A 87 11.46 -21.76 22.05
C ASN A 87 11.55 -23.30 22.11
N ASN A 88 12.54 -23.81 22.84
CA ASN A 88 12.82 -25.24 22.97
C ASN A 88 12.87 -25.64 24.44
N ASP A 89 11.89 -25.21 25.24
CA ASP A 89 11.85 -25.52 26.67
C ASP A 89 10.44 -25.77 27.25
N LEU A 90 9.52 -26.37 26.48
CA LEU A 90 8.34 -27.01 27.08
C LEU A 90 7.94 -28.26 26.31
N LEU A 91 8.75 -29.32 26.42
CA LEU A 91 8.29 -30.72 26.32
C LEU A 91 9.43 -31.65 26.76
N SER A 92 9.59 -31.82 28.08
CA SER A 92 10.40 -32.90 28.65
C SER A 92 10.02 -33.17 30.10
N THR A 93 8.83 -33.74 30.32
CA THR A 93 8.55 -34.60 31.48
C THR A 93 7.53 -35.65 31.09
N SER A 94 7.98 -36.74 30.47
CA SER A 94 7.27 -38.02 30.50
C SER A 94 7.30 -38.58 31.93
N PRO A 95 6.24 -39.27 32.36
CA PRO A 95 6.46 -40.64 32.85
C PRO A 95 5.42 -41.66 32.36
N SER A 96 5.99 -42.76 31.86
CA SER A 96 5.63 -44.19 31.89
C SER A 96 4.21 -44.68 32.21
N ASP A 97 3.75 -45.59 31.32
CA ASP A 97 3.01 -46.84 31.51
C ASP A 97 1.77 -46.91 32.43
N ASN A 98 0.59 -47.16 31.83
CA ASN A 98 -0.14 -48.44 32.00
C ASN A 98 -1.49 -48.53 31.25
N LYS A 99 -1.65 -49.64 30.50
CA LYS A 99 -2.84 -50.52 30.35
C LYS A 99 -4.10 -50.09 29.54
N LEU A 100 -4.21 -50.71 28.35
CA LEU A 100 -5.34 -51.42 27.72
C LEU A 100 -6.80 -50.93 27.88
N SER A 101 -7.48 -50.69 26.75
CA SER A 101 -8.79 -51.27 26.38
C SER A 101 -9.04 -51.14 24.86
N GLU A 102 -9.62 -52.18 24.27
CA GLU A 102 -9.97 -52.37 22.85
C GLU A 102 -11.20 -51.59 22.37
N ASP A 103 -11.44 -51.71 21.05
CA ASP A 103 -12.68 -51.53 20.26
C ASP A 103 -12.78 -50.16 19.54
N GLY A 104 -12.95 -50.04 18.22
CA GLY A 104 -13.16 -50.98 17.12
C GLY A 104 -13.70 -50.16 15.92
N GLY A 105 -13.32 -50.52 14.68
CA GLY A 105 -14.10 -50.22 13.46
C GLY A 105 -13.67 -49.06 12.53
N GLY A 106 -13.02 -49.44 11.42
CA GLY A 106 -13.57 -49.30 10.05
C GLY A 106 -13.58 -47.94 9.31
N ASP A 107 -12.85 -47.93 8.18
CA ASP A 107 -13.21 -47.34 6.86
C ASP A 107 -13.20 -45.80 6.69
N GLN A 108 -12.93 -45.17 5.55
CA GLN A 108 -12.19 -45.38 4.29
C GLN A 108 -12.37 -44.04 3.53
N GLU A 109 -11.37 -43.61 2.74
CA GLU A 109 -11.50 -42.77 1.51
C GLU A 109 -12.16 -41.37 1.62
N SER A 110 -11.64 -40.28 1.02
CA SER A 110 -11.56 -40.11 -0.44
C SER A 110 -10.82 -38.79 -0.76
N GLU A 111 -9.97 -38.82 -1.79
CA GLU A 111 -9.55 -37.64 -2.55
C GLU A 111 -10.63 -37.28 -3.57
N GLU A 112 -10.97 -36.00 -3.75
CA GLU A 112 -11.62 -35.53 -4.98
C GLU A 112 -11.16 -34.11 -5.36
N GLU A 113 -10.43 -34.04 -6.47
CA GLU A 113 -10.24 -32.86 -7.30
C GLU A 113 -11.56 -32.45 -7.94
N LEU A 114 -11.91 -31.15 -7.95
CA LEU A 114 -12.80 -30.61 -8.98
C LEU A 114 -12.35 -29.22 -9.42
N GLY A 115 -11.84 -29.16 -10.65
CA GLY A 115 -11.61 -27.94 -11.39
C GLY A 115 -12.90 -27.18 -11.68
N GLY A 116 -12.87 -25.87 -11.46
CA GLY A 116 -13.96 -24.94 -11.76
C GLY A 116 -13.53 -23.85 -12.74
N SER A 117 -13.66 -24.15 -14.03
CA SER A 117 -14.01 -23.28 -15.16
C SER A 117 -13.48 -21.84 -15.20
N ARG A 118 -12.48 -21.66 -16.08
CA ARG A 118 -12.14 -20.42 -16.77
C ARG A 118 -13.22 -20.07 -17.79
N SER A 119 -14.01 -19.04 -17.54
CA SER A 119 -14.65 -18.21 -18.59
C SER A 119 -14.86 -16.80 -18.00
N SER A 120 -13.90 -15.89 -18.13
CA SER A 120 -13.77 -14.94 -19.26
C SER A 120 -15.10 -14.34 -19.74
N LEU A 121 -15.80 -13.63 -18.86
CA LEU A 121 -16.59 -12.48 -19.28
C LEU A 121 -15.77 -11.22 -19.00
N GLU A 122 -14.95 -10.87 -19.99
CA GLU A 122 -14.47 -9.52 -20.19
C GLU A 122 -15.68 -8.57 -20.29
N ARG A 123 -15.99 -7.91 -19.19
CA ARG A 123 -16.52 -6.56 -19.26
C ARG A 123 -15.41 -5.67 -18.75
N GLN A 124 -14.90 -4.80 -19.62
CA GLN A 124 -13.97 -3.72 -19.30
C GLN A 124 -14.62 -2.77 -18.29
N GLY A 125 -14.72 -3.20 -17.03
CA GLY A 125 -14.85 -2.30 -15.90
C GLY A 125 -13.52 -1.59 -15.75
N HIS A 126 -13.55 -0.28 -15.53
CA HIS A 126 -12.39 0.52 -15.17
C HIS A 126 -11.57 -0.23 -14.12
N ARG A 127 -10.48 -0.88 -14.54
CA ARG A 127 -9.50 -1.45 -13.61
C ARG A 127 -8.84 -0.26 -12.94
N GLY A 128 -9.36 0.16 -11.79
CA GLY A 128 -8.70 1.16 -10.96
C GLY A 128 -7.26 0.72 -10.73
N ASN A 129 -6.31 1.63 -10.89
CA ASN A 129 -4.91 1.32 -10.64
C ASN A 129 -4.77 0.86 -9.18
N THR A 130 -4.24 -0.34 -8.96
CA THR A 130 -3.97 -0.81 -7.60
C THR A 130 -2.86 0.03 -6.97
N THR A 131 -2.79 0.07 -5.64
CA THR A 131 -1.73 0.79 -4.88
C THR A 131 -0.34 0.46 -5.43
N VAL A 132 -0.08 -0.79 -5.77
CA VAL A 132 1.17 -1.27 -6.37
C VAL A 132 1.49 -0.56 -7.69
N HIS A 133 0.51 -0.41 -8.58
CA HIS A 133 0.71 0.31 -9.85
C HIS A 133 1.00 1.80 -9.58
N VAL A 134 0.31 2.39 -8.60
CA VAL A 134 0.51 3.80 -8.25
C VAL A 134 1.91 4.02 -7.68
N CYS A 135 2.34 3.20 -6.73
CA CYS A 135 3.70 3.19 -6.17
C CYS A 135 4.77 3.10 -7.25
N TRP A 136 4.61 2.16 -8.18
CA TRP A 136 5.52 1.97 -9.30
C TRP A 136 5.63 3.20 -10.20
N HIS A 137 4.52 3.83 -10.54
CA HIS A 137 4.52 4.98 -11.45
C HIS A 137 4.88 6.31 -10.77
N ARG A 138 4.80 6.37 -9.44
CA ARG A 138 5.09 7.58 -8.65
C ARG A 138 6.40 7.49 -7.86
N ASN A 139 7.13 6.37 -7.95
CA ASN A 139 8.37 6.12 -7.20
C ASN A 139 8.21 6.38 -5.70
N THR A 140 7.16 5.79 -5.13
CA THR A 140 6.80 5.93 -3.71
C THR A 140 6.50 4.55 -3.12
N SER A 141 6.81 4.36 -1.84
CA SER A 141 6.42 3.19 -1.06
C SER A 141 5.16 3.41 -0.20
N VAL A 142 4.53 2.30 0.20
CA VAL A 142 3.45 2.26 1.19
C VAL A 142 3.76 1.11 2.14
N SER A 143 3.86 1.42 3.42
CA SER A 143 4.10 0.46 4.50
C SER A 143 2.79 -0.14 5.02
N MET A 144 2.88 -1.18 5.85
CA MET A 144 1.71 -1.73 6.55
C MET A 144 1.11 -0.71 7.54
N VAL A 145 1.95 0.15 8.14
CA VAL A 145 1.50 1.23 9.01
C VAL A 145 0.63 2.22 8.21
N ASP A 146 1.06 2.59 7.02
CA ASP A 146 0.28 3.46 6.12
C ASP A 146 -1.09 2.86 5.78
N PHE A 147 -1.14 1.54 5.54
CA PHE A 147 -2.40 0.84 5.31
C PHE A 147 -3.31 0.90 6.54
N SER A 148 -2.78 0.67 7.75
CA SER A 148 -3.57 0.75 8.98
C SER A 148 -4.18 2.14 9.15
N VAL A 149 -3.35 3.18 9.00
CA VAL A 149 -3.80 4.58 9.10
C VAL A 149 -4.82 4.92 8.02
N ALA A 150 -4.66 4.43 6.79
CA ALA A 150 -5.62 4.66 5.71
C ALA A 150 -6.97 3.96 5.94
N VAL A 151 -6.97 2.79 6.58
CA VAL A 151 -8.19 2.06 6.94
C VAL A 151 -8.95 2.78 8.06
N GLU A 152 -8.23 3.26 9.07
CA GLU A 152 -8.83 4.04 10.17
C GLU A 152 -9.39 5.38 9.69
N ASN A 153 -8.77 5.98 8.66
CA ASN A 153 -9.15 7.29 8.14
C ASN A 153 -10.13 7.24 6.96
N GLN A 154 -10.89 6.16 6.80
CA GLN A 154 -11.91 6.09 5.76
C GLN A 154 -13.00 7.14 5.97
N LEU A 155 -13.37 7.81 4.88
CA LEU A 155 -14.37 8.88 4.91
C LEU A 155 -15.29 8.78 3.72
N SER A 156 -16.57 9.09 3.92
CA SER A 156 -17.51 9.29 2.82
C SER A 156 -18.36 10.53 3.05
N GLY A 157 -18.87 11.12 1.98
CA GLY A 157 -19.81 12.23 2.09
C GLY A 157 -19.86 13.09 0.84
N ASN A 158 -20.78 14.06 0.86
CA ASN A 158 -20.92 15.01 -0.23
C ASN A 158 -19.74 16.00 -0.26
N LEU A 159 -19.22 16.25 -1.47
CA LEU A 159 -18.28 17.32 -1.75
C LEU A 159 -18.63 18.00 -3.06
N LEU A 160 -18.30 19.28 -3.19
CA LEU A 160 -18.25 19.91 -4.50
C LEU A 160 -16.83 19.83 -5.03
N ARG A 161 -16.66 19.35 -6.27
CA ARG A 161 -15.37 19.31 -6.97
C ARG A 161 -15.32 20.35 -8.08
N LYS A 162 -14.17 21.01 -8.24
CA LYS A 162 -13.84 21.89 -9.36
C LYS A 162 -12.45 21.56 -9.90
N PHE A 163 -12.30 21.48 -11.21
CA PHE A 163 -10.99 21.39 -11.86
C PHE A 163 -10.41 22.80 -12.03
N LYS A 164 -9.08 22.90 -12.12
CA LYS A 164 -8.37 24.19 -12.32
C LYS A 164 -8.96 25.07 -13.42
N ASN A 165 -9.25 24.47 -14.57
CA ASN A 165 -9.72 25.20 -15.75
C ASN A 165 -11.23 25.10 -15.97
N SER A 166 -12.01 24.58 -15.01
CA SER A 166 -13.47 24.46 -15.14
C SER A 166 -14.16 25.58 -14.40
N ASN A 167 -15.17 26.23 -15.00
CA ASN A 167 -15.91 27.31 -14.33
C ASN A 167 -16.94 26.81 -13.31
N GLY A 168 -17.37 25.56 -13.39
CA GLY A 168 -18.42 24.98 -12.54
C GLY A 168 -17.91 24.16 -11.36
N TRP A 169 -18.76 24.05 -10.35
CA TRP A 169 -18.62 23.10 -9.24
C TRP A 169 -19.58 21.92 -9.47
N GLN A 170 -19.07 20.71 -9.29
CA GLN A 170 -19.85 19.48 -9.42
C GLN A 170 -20.07 18.87 -8.04
N LYS A 171 -21.33 18.76 -7.59
CA LYS A 171 -21.67 18.02 -6.37
C LYS A 171 -21.56 16.52 -6.64
N LEU A 172 -20.81 15.82 -5.80
CA LEU A 172 -20.54 14.39 -5.90
C LEU A 172 -20.62 13.75 -4.51
N TRP A 173 -21.02 12.49 -4.47
CA TRP A 173 -20.74 11.63 -3.32
C TRP A 173 -19.31 11.10 -3.44
N VAL A 174 -18.48 11.33 -2.43
CA VAL A 174 -17.06 10.99 -2.49
C VAL A 174 -16.73 10.02 -1.36
N VAL A 175 -16.06 8.93 -1.71
CA VAL A 175 -15.56 7.92 -0.76
C VAL A 175 -14.03 7.94 -0.82
N PHE A 176 -13.39 8.10 0.33
CA PHE A 176 -11.95 7.95 0.51
C PHE A 176 -11.66 6.60 1.17
N THR A 177 -10.95 5.74 0.44
CA THR A 177 -10.47 4.44 0.92
C THR A 177 -9.31 3.99 0.05
N ASN A 178 -8.43 3.11 0.56
CA ASN A 178 -7.30 2.56 -0.19
C ASN A 178 -6.47 3.65 -0.91
N PHE A 179 -6.14 4.72 -0.17
CA PHE A 179 -5.36 5.86 -0.68
C PHE A 179 -5.98 6.56 -1.90
N SER A 180 -7.28 6.40 -2.14
CA SER A 180 -7.94 6.86 -3.36
C SER A 180 -9.29 7.51 -3.05
N LEU A 181 -9.63 8.55 -3.82
CA LEU A 181 -10.98 9.11 -3.86
C LEU A 181 -11.78 8.45 -4.97
N PHE A 182 -12.98 7.97 -4.63
CA PHE A 182 -13.95 7.43 -5.57
C PHE A 182 -15.12 8.40 -5.66
N PHE A 183 -15.49 8.78 -6.88
CA PHE A 183 -16.53 9.78 -7.15
C PHE A 183 -17.79 9.11 -7.68
N TYR A 184 -18.93 9.34 -7.04
CA TYR A 184 -20.24 8.83 -7.43
C TYR A 184 -21.19 10.00 -7.70
N LYS A 185 -22.21 9.77 -8.54
CA LYS A 185 -23.26 10.79 -8.79
C LYS A 185 -24.17 10.89 -7.57
N SER A 186 -24.48 9.76 -6.95
CA SER A 186 -25.27 9.62 -5.73
C SER A 186 -24.64 8.59 -4.78
N HIS A 187 -25.05 8.59 -3.51
CA HIS A 187 -24.63 7.60 -2.52
C HIS A 187 -25.24 6.20 -2.76
N GLN A 188 -26.25 6.11 -3.63
CA GLN A 188 -26.94 4.85 -4.00
C GLN A 188 -26.35 4.19 -5.25
N ASP A 189 -25.34 4.82 -5.88
CA ASP A 189 -24.74 4.27 -7.08
C ASP A 189 -23.80 3.11 -6.74
N ASP A 190 -23.91 2.00 -7.47
CA ASP A 190 -23.08 0.80 -7.25
C ASP A 190 -21.64 0.96 -7.76
N TYR A 191 -21.41 1.85 -8.73
CA TYR A 191 -20.11 2.03 -9.39
C TYR A 191 -19.68 3.49 -9.43
N PRO A 192 -18.39 3.79 -9.20
CA PRO A 192 -17.88 5.14 -9.27
C PRO A 192 -17.80 5.63 -10.72
N LEU A 193 -18.08 6.92 -10.91
CA LEU A 193 -17.84 7.65 -12.16
C LEU A 193 -16.36 7.76 -12.49
N ALA A 194 -15.53 7.91 -11.46
CA ALA A 194 -14.09 8.05 -11.58
C ALA A 194 -13.40 7.73 -10.25
N SER A 195 -12.10 7.44 -10.31
CA SER A 195 -11.22 7.32 -9.14
C SER A 195 -10.01 8.24 -9.27
N LEU A 196 -9.52 8.75 -8.15
CA LEU A 196 -8.31 9.56 -8.06
C LEU A 196 -7.38 8.99 -6.97
N PRO A 197 -6.31 8.26 -7.36
CA PRO A 197 -5.29 7.81 -6.42
C PRO A 197 -4.49 8.99 -5.87
N LEU A 198 -4.36 9.08 -4.55
CA LEU A 198 -3.82 10.24 -3.84
C LEU A 198 -2.34 10.15 -3.46
N LEU A 199 -1.66 9.02 -3.68
CA LEU A 199 -0.23 8.87 -3.32
C LEU A 199 0.65 9.97 -3.96
N GLY A 200 1.22 10.86 -3.15
CA GLY A 200 2.03 11.99 -3.61
C GLY A 200 1.23 13.26 -3.94
N TYR A 201 -0.10 13.30 -3.76
CA TYR A 201 -0.87 14.54 -3.85
C TYR A 201 -0.80 15.32 -2.56
N SER A 202 -0.32 16.56 -2.56
CA SER A 202 -0.35 17.40 -1.35
C SER A 202 -1.73 18.05 -1.13
N VAL A 203 -2.16 18.10 0.13
CA VAL A 203 -3.39 18.78 0.60
C VAL A 203 -3.00 20.18 1.07
N THR A 204 -3.61 21.20 0.50
CA THR A 204 -3.34 22.62 0.81
C THR A 204 -4.63 23.42 0.78
N VAL A 205 -4.58 24.68 1.23
CA VAL A 205 -5.66 25.65 1.01
C VAL A 205 -5.35 26.44 -0.28
N PRO A 206 -6.35 26.77 -1.13
CA PRO A 206 -6.12 27.60 -2.31
C PRO A 206 -5.54 28.96 -1.95
N ALA A 207 -4.57 29.43 -2.72
CA ALA A 207 -4.04 30.78 -2.57
C ALA A 207 -5.04 31.82 -3.10
N GLU A 208 -4.95 33.06 -2.62
CA GLU A 208 -5.82 34.17 -3.07
C GLU A 208 -5.74 34.40 -4.59
N SER A 209 -4.54 34.24 -5.18
CA SER A 209 -4.31 34.38 -6.62
C SER A 209 -5.05 33.34 -7.48
N GLU A 210 -5.52 32.25 -6.88
CA GLU A 210 -6.32 31.22 -7.55
C GLU A 210 -7.80 31.61 -7.69
N ASN A 211 -8.21 32.76 -7.13
CA ASN A 211 -9.56 33.35 -7.24
C ASN A 211 -10.69 32.38 -6.88
N ILE A 212 -10.49 31.59 -5.82
CA ILE A 212 -11.50 30.66 -5.30
C ILE A 212 -12.32 31.36 -4.20
N HIS A 213 -13.39 32.04 -4.59
CA HIS A 213 -14.27 32.77 -3.66
C HIS A 213 -15.35 31.86 -3.05
N LYS A 214 -14.93 30.82 -2.31
CA LYS A 214 -15.83 29.96 -1.53
C LYS A 214 -15.14 29.53 -0.24
N ASP A 215 -15.90 29.47 0.84
CA ASP A 215 -15.43 28.96 2.12
C ASP A 215 -15.28 27.44 2.11
N TYR A 216 -14.44 26.94 3.03
CA TYR A 216 -14.24 25.50 3.29
C TYR A 216 -13.71 24.73 2.09
N VAL A 217 -12.78 25.34 1.35
CA VAL A 217 -12.14 24.75 0.17
C VAL A 217 -10.75 24.26 0.49
N PHE A 218 -10.48 22.99 0.18
CA PHE A 218 -9.13 22.45 0.12
C PHE A 218 -8.74 22.12 -1.32
N LYS A 219 -7.43 22.07 -1.54
CA LYS A 219 -6.77 21.84 -2.82
C LYS A 219 -5.93 20.58 -2.73
N LEU A 220 -6.18 19.66 -3.66
CA LEU A 220 -5.30 18.53 -3.93
C LEU A 220 -4.46 18.86 -5.16
N HIS A 221 -3.14 18.81 -5.03
CA HIS A 221 -2.24 19.04 -6.15
C HIS A 221 -1.12 18.00 -6.24
N PHE A 222 -0.82 17.58 -7.46
CA PHE A 222 0.28 16.69 -7.77
C PHE A 222 0.83 17.05 -9.15
N LYS A 223 2.06 17.54 -9.21
CA LYS A 223 2.68 18.04 -10.45
C LYS A 223 1.75 19.07 -11.12
N SER A 224 1.33 18.82 -12.35
CA SER A 224 0.40 19.70 -13.09
C SER A 224 -1.08 19.48 -12.76
N HIS A 225 -1.44 18.42 -12.03
CA HIS A 225 -2.82 18.10 -11.69
C HIS A 225 -3.27 18.87 -10.46
N VAL A 226 -4.36 19.64 -10.58
CA VAL A 226 -4.92 20.44 -9.49
C VAL A 226 -6.42 20.26 -9.44
N TYR A 227 -6.92 19.93 -8.25
CA TYR A 227 -8.35 19.76 -7.96
C TYR A 227 -8.71 20.57 -6.72
N TYR A 228 -9.87 21.22 -6.76
CA TYR A 228 -10.44 21.91 -5.61
C TYR A 228 -11.67 21.17 -5.12
N PHE A 229 -11.79 21.07 -3.81
CA PHE A 229 -12.89 20.40 -3.13
C PHE A 229 -13.45 21.31 -2.06
N ARG A 230 -14.78 21.44 -2.03
CA ARG A 230 -15.49 22.23 -1.03
C ARG A 230 -16.34 21.32 -0.15
N SER A 231 -16.16 21.47 1.15
CA SER A 231 -17.01 20.84 2.17
C SER A 231 -18.23 21.72 2.49
N GLU A 232 -19.21 21.14 3.18
CA GLU A 232 -20.46 21.83 3.54
C GLU A 232 -20.34 22.68 4.81
N SER A 233 -19.37 22.37 5.68
CA SER A 233 -19.12 23.07 6.95
C SER A 233 -17.64 23.10 7.28
N GLU A 234 -17.27 23.97 8.23
CA GLU A 234 -15.91 24.05 8.79
C GLU A 234 -15.47 22.70 9.37
N TYR A 235 -16.29 22.08 10.23
CA TYR A 235 -16.00 20.78 10.82
C TYR A 235 -15.71 19.70 9.76
N THR A 236 -16.53 19.62 8.71
CA THR A 236 -16.31 18.61 7.65
C THR A 236 -15.11 18.94 6.78
N PHE A 237 -14.74 20.20 6.65
CA PHE A 237 -13.50 20.65 6.00
C PHE A 237 -12.28 20.24 6.82
N GLU A 238 -12.21 20.64 8.09
CA GLU A 238 -11.07 20.34 8.96
C GLU A 238 -10.87 18.83 9.09
N ARG A 239 -11.96 18.09 9.31
CA ARG A 239 -11.91 16.63 9.39
C ARG A 239 -11.32 16.01 8.11
N ARG A 240 -11.78 16.44 6.93
CA ARG A 240 -11.27 15.89 5.66
C ARG A 240 -9.82 16.27 5.41
N VAL A 241 -9.44 17.52 5.68
CA VAL A 241 -8.03 17.96 5.55
C VAL A 241 -7.15 17.14 6.49
N PHE A 242 -7.56 16.97 7.75
CA PHE A 242 -6.84 16.16 8.71
C PHE A 242 -6.64 14.72 8.21
N HIS A 243 -7.71 14.00 7.90
CA HIS A 243 -7.62 12.58 7.52
C HIS A 243 -6.84 12.38 6.21
N LEU A 244 -7.03 13.26 5.22
CA LEU A 244 -6.26 13.20 3.97
C LEU A 244 -4.78 13.54 4.16
N SER A 245 -4.43 14.26 5.23
CA SER A 245 -3.05 14.60 5.57
C SER A 245 -2.39 13.60 6.52
N SER A 246 -3.17 12.88 7.33
CA SER A 246 -2.68 11.88 8.28
C SER A 246 -2.20 10.60 7.61
N VAL A 247 -2.81 10.23 6.49
CA VAL A 247 -2.23 9.19 5.62
C VAL A 247 -1.03 9.83 4.95
N HIS A 248 0.17 9.25 5.07
CA HIS A 248 1.47 9.74 4.56
C HIS A 248 1.52 9.86 3.01
N LEU A 249 0.52 10.54 2.45
CA LEU A 249 0.32 10.86 1.05
C LEU A 249 1.04 12.16 0.67
N LEU A 250 1.63 12.85 1.66
CA LEU A 250 2.06 14.25 1.60
C LEU A 250 3.53 14.41 2.06
N SER A 251 4.50 14.06 1.22
CA SER A 251 5.86 14.65 1.32
C SER A 251 6.08 15.58 0.14
#